data_AF-A0AA88VJX5-F1
#
_entry.id   AF-A0AA88VJX5-F1
#
_cell.length_a   1.000
_cell.length_b   1.000
_cell.length_c   1.000
_cell.angle_alpha   90.00
_cell.angle_beta   90.00
_cell.angle_gamma   90.00
#
_symmetry.space_group_name_H-M   'P 1'
#
loop_
_entity.id
_entity.type
_entity.pdbx_description
1 polymer ?
#
loop_
_entity_poly.entity_id
_entity_poly.type
_entity_poly.pdbx_seq_one_letter_code
_entity_poly.pdbx_strand_id
1 'polypeptide(L)'
;MEGQPYLNTIRLKGTLNLCPISILIDSGSTHNFIDPKIVIKTHCQPTEIPNTLVTIANGTKVESTAVCKELKWSMQGHDFCSDVKLGFNCLRHQSLLVETLNVSCQGAGSWWYYITLLTKDVCGESYMLRPALPVGSCCLLRYHI
;
A
#
# COMPACT_ATOMS: atom_id res chain seq x y z
N MET A 1 25.12 18.39 6.79
CA MET A 1 24.43 17.31 7.52
C MET A 1 23.15 17.04 6.74
N GLU A 2 23.18 16.12 5.78
CA GLU A 2 21.99 15.75 5.02
C GLU A 2 21.33 14.57 5.72
N GLY A 3 20.08 14.74 6.13
CA GLY A 3 19.28 13.68 6.71
C GLY A 3 19.11 12.56 5.70
N GLN A 4 19.44 11.33 6.10
CA GLN A 4 19.23 10.15 5.27
C GLN A 4 17.79 10.13 4.73
N PRO A 5 17.57 9.86 3.44
CA PRO A 5 16.23 9.73 2.90
C PRO A 5 15.58 8.55 3.62
N TYR A 6 14.61 8.84 4.49
CA TYR A 6 13.76 7.82 5.05
C TYR A 6 13.25 6.97 3.88
N LEU A 7 13.49 5.67 3.94
CA LEU A 7 12.90 4.72 3.00
C LEU A 7 11.38 4.85 3.17
N ASN A 8 10.73 5.66 2.34
CA ASN A 8 9.30 5.97 2.42
C ASN A 8 8.39 4.78 2.07
N THR A 9 8.99 3.60 1.81
CA THR A 9 8.27 2.40 1.41
C THR A 9 8.52 1.26 2.39
N ILE A 10 7.46 0.82 3.08
CA ILE A 10 7.47 -0.40 3.89
C ILE A 10 7.05 -1.59 3.02
N ARG A 11 7.76 -2.72 3.12
CA ARG A 11 7.39 -3.96 2.45
C ARG A 11 6.83 -4.97 3.44
N LEU A 12 5.58 -5.37 3.23
CA LEU A 12 4.89 -6.43 3.96
C LEU A 12 4.65 -7.64 3.05
N LYS A 13 4.46 -8.80 3.68
CA LYS A 13 3.91 -9.98 3.00
C LYS A 13 2.39 -9.96 3.15
N GLY A 14 1.69 -10.32 2.08
CA GLY A 14 0.26 -10.52 2.09
C GLY A 14 -0.17 -11.62 1.15
N THR A 15 -1.47 -11.82 1.05
CA THR A 15 -2.06 -12.77 0.10
C THR A 15 -3.19 -12.15 -0.68
N LEU A 16 -3.33 -12.54 -1.93
CA LEU A 16 -4.40 -12.12 -2.83
C LEU A 16 -4.85 -13.35 -3.60
N ASN A 17 -6.14 -13.70 -3.53
CA ASN A 17 -6.67 -14.97 -4.08
C ASN A 17 -5.78 -16.17 -3.71
N LEU A 18 -5.40 -16.28 -2.43
CA LEU A 18 -4.51 -17.31 -1.87
C LEU A 18 -3.07 -17.30 -2.38
N CYS A 19 -2.72 -16.39 -3.31
CA CYS A 19 -1.37 -16.25 -3.81
C CYS A 19 -0.56 -15.29 -2.94
N PRO A 20 0.65 -15.67 -2.51
CA PRO A 20 1.53 -14.76 -1.77
C PRO A 20 1.98 -13.61 -2.68
N ILE A 21 1.86 -12.39 -2.15
CA ILE A 21 2.26 -11.14 -2.82
C ILE A 21 3.11 -10.29 -1.88
N SER A 22 3.87 -9.36 -2.46
CA SER A 22 4.58 -8.32 -1.68
C SER A 22 3.75 -7.05 -1.67
N ILE A 23 3.34 -6.59 -0.51
CA ILE A 23 2.61 -5.33 -0.35
C ILE A 23 3.63 -4.25 -0.01
N LEU A 24 3.60 -3.17 -0.77
CA LEU A 24 4.44 -2.00 -0.60
C LEU A 24 3.54 -0.87 -0.08
N ILE A 25 3.98 -0.20 0.97
CA ILE A 25 3.21 0.83 1.64
C ILE A 25 4.02 2.10 1.53
N ASP A 26 3.51 3.04 0.75
CA ASP A 26 4.25 4.19 0.27
C ASP A 26 3.48 5.48 0.50
N SER A 27 4.07 6.41 1.24
CA SER A 27 3.47 7.73 1.51
C SER A 27 3.57 8.69 0.33
N GLY A 28 4.34 8.34 -0.71
CA GLY A 28 4.45 9.13 -1.95
C GLY A 28 3.42 8.74 -3.03
N SER A 29 2.66 7.68 -2.82
CA SER A 29 1.68 7.18 -3.79
C SER A 29 0.31 7.84 -3.60
N THR A 30 -0.32 8.26 -4.70
CA THR A 30 -1.63 8.95 -4.67
C THR A 30 -2.83 8.04 -4.89
N HIS A 31 -2.60 6.77 -5.27
CA HIS A 31 -3.61 5.74 -5.46
C HIS A 31 -3.00 4.37 -5.13
N ASN A 32 -3.85 3.37 -4.93
CA ASN A 32 -3.44 1.96 -4.88
C ASN A 32 -3.08 1.43 -6.27
N PHE A 33 -1.96 0.70 -6.39
CA PHE A 33 -1.51 0.09 -7.66
C PHE A 33 -1.20 -1.38 -7.55
N ILE A 34 -1.54 -2.14 -8.58
CA ILE A 34 -1.16 -3.55 -8.71
C ILE A 34 -0.34 -3.79 -9.98
N ASP A 35 0.74 -4.56 -9.85
CA ASP A 35 1.50 -5.07 -10.99
C ASP A 35 0.59 -5.98 -11.86
N PRO A 36 0.46 -5.73 -13.17
CA PRO A 36 -0.29 -6.59 -14.09
C PRO A 36 0.10 -8.08 -14.00
N LYS A 37 1.34 -8.40 -13.62
CA LYS A 37 1.78 -9.78 -13.38
C LYS A 37 1.05 -10.45 -12.21
N ILE A 38 0.73 -9.70 -11.16
CA ILE A 38 -0.12 -10.23 -10.07
C ILE A 38 -1.50 -10.49 -10.63
N VAL A 39 -2.10 -9.53 -11.34
CA VAL A 39 -3.45 -9.66 -11.92
C VAL A 39 -3.59 -10.94 -12.74
N ILE A 40 -2.61 -11.23 -13.60
CA ILE A 40 -2.56 -12.47 -14.39
C ILE A 40 -2.44 -13.70 -13.49
N LYS A 41 -1.50 -13.69 -12.54
CA LYS A 41 -1.21 -14.81 -11.63
C LYS A 41 -2.39 -15.14 -10.71
N THR A 42 -3.15 -14.14 -10.30
CA THR A 42 -4.27 -14.26 -9.36
C THR A 42 -5.62 -14.33 -10.08
N HIS A 43 -5.62 -14.36 -11.41
CA HIS A 43 -6.82 -14.38 -12.26
C HIS A 43 -7.82 -13.26 -11.92
N CYS A 44 -7.32 -12.09 -11.53
CA CYS A 44 -8.15 -10.92 -11.34
C CYS A 44 -8.64 -10.40 -12.69
N GLN A 45 -9.87 -9.89 -12.72
CA GLN A 45 -10.48 -9.36 -13.94
C GLN A 45 -10.55 -7.83 -13.85
N PRO A 46 -9.57 -7.11 -14.43
CA PRO A 46 -9.61 -5.66 -14.46
C PRO A 46 -10.68 -5.17 -15.44
N THR A 47 -11.32 -4.07 -15.09
CA THR A 47 -12.24 -3.33 -15.97
C THR A 47 -11.52 -2.14 -16.57
N GLU A 48 -11.78 -1.86 -17.85
CA GLU A 48 -11.25 -0.66 -18.52
C GLU A 48 -11.80 0.62 -17.88
N ILE A 49 -10.95 1.62 -17.80
CA ILE A 49 -11.28 2.98 -17.35
C ILE A 49 -10.70 4.00 -18.33
N PRO A 50 -11.23 5.24 -18.38
CA PRO A 50 -10.57 6.32 -19.09
C PRO A 50 -9.10 6.42 -18.64
N ASN A 51 -8.21 6.71 -19.58
CA ASN A 51 -6.78 6.83 -19.28
C ASN A 51 -6.58 7.88 -18.16
N THR A 52 -5.98 7.44 -17.05
CA THR A 52 -5.64 8.32 -15.94
C THR A 52 -4.14 8.33 -15.73
N LEU A 53 -3.58 9.54 -15.62
CA LEU A 53 -2.20 9.74 -15.20
C LEU A 53 -2.11 9.57 -13.69
N VAL A 54 -1.24 8.67 -13.27
CA VAL A 54 -1.04 8.33 -11.87
C VAL A 54 0.42 8.54 -11.48
N THR A 55 0.66 9.15 -10.31
CA THR A 55 2.02 9.38 -9.82
C THR A 55 2.41 8.20 -8.92
N ILE A 56 3.49 7.52 -9.27
CA ILE A 56 4.04 6.42 -8.46
C ILE A 56 5.15 6.94 -7.52
N ALA A 57 5.60 6.07 -6.61
CA ALA A 57 6.62 6.30 -5.58
C ALA A 57 7.83 7.19 -5.95
N ASN A 58 8.34 7.08 -7.20
CA ASN A 58 9.51 7.82 -7.66
C ASN A 58 9.17 9.16 -8.35
N GLY A 59 7.92 9.63 -8.25
CA GLY A 59 7.44 10.84 -8.93
C GLY A 59 7.14 10.66 -10.42
N THR A 60 7.34 9.47 -10.99
CA THR A 60 7.00 9.19 -12.38
C THR A 60 5.48 9.15 -12.56
N LYS A 61 5.00 9.78 -13.63
CA LYS A 61 3.61 9.65 -14.06
C LYS A 61 3.49 8.47 -15.00
N VAL A 62 2.64 7.53 -14.63
CA VAL A 62 2.34 6.33 -15.41
C VAL A 62 0.90 6.44 -15.89
N GLU A 63 0.63 5.96 -17.10
CA GLU A 63 -0.73 5.82 -17.61
C GLU A 63 -1.37 4.55 -17.05
N SER A 64 -2.60 4.69 -16.56
CA SER A 64 -3.42 3.58 -16.12
C SER A 64 -4.74 3.60 -16.88
N THR A 65 -5.00 2.52 -17.61
CA THR A 65 -6.21 2.33 -18.43
C THR A 65 -7.15 1.28 -17.85
N ALA A 66 -6.83 0.70 -16.69
CA ALA A 66 -7.60 -0.38 -16.11
C ALA A 66 -7.57 -0.37 -14.57
N VAL A 67 -8.63 -0.89 -13.96
CA VAL A 67 -8.81 -0.99 -12.50
C VAL A 67 -9.36 -2.35 -12.12
N CYS A 68 -8.85 -2.95 -11.05
CA CYS A 68 -9.53 -4.05 -10.35
C CYS A 68 -10.45 -3.45 -9.29
N LYS A 69 -11.76 -3.56 -9.49
CA LYS A 69 -12.75 -3.10 -8.51
C LYS A 69 -12.87 -4.07 -7.35
N GLU A 70 -13.11 -3.55 -6.17
CA GLU A 70 -13.35 -4.33 -4.94
C GLU A 70 -12.30 -5.44 -4.74
N LEU A 71 -11.04 -5.14 -5.03
CA LEU A 71 -9.94 -6.09 -4.93
C LEU A 71 -9.70 -6.41 -3.44
N LYS A 72 -9.76 -7.70 -3.10
CA LYS A 72 -9.57 -8.17 -1.72
C LYS A 72 -8.19 -8.77 -1.54
N TRP A 73 -7.49 -8.34 -0.50
CA TRP A 73 -6.20 -8.92 -0.11
C TRP A 73 -6.11 -8.99 1.41
N SER A 74 -5.21 -9.84 1.92
CA SER A 74 -4.95 -9.94 3.34
C SER A 74 -3.51 -9.60 3.66
N MET A 75 -3.30 -8.94 4.80
CA MET A 75 -1.97 -8.71 5.37
C MET A 75 -2.03 -8.62 6.88
N GLN A 76 -1.02 -9.17 7.56
CA GLN A 76 -0.93 -9.22 9.02
C GLN A 76 -2.20 -9.75 9.73
N GLY A 77 -2.94 -10.66 9.09
CA GLY A 77 -4.17 -11.24 9.67
C GLY A 77 -5.44 -10.39 9.48
N HIS A 78 -5.39 -9.33 8.67
CA HIS A 78 -6.53 -8.47 8.35
C HIS A 78 -6.83 -8.48 6.86
N ASP A 79 -8.12 -8.44 6.52
CA ASP A 79 -8.63 -8.44 5.15
C ASP A 79 -9.01 -7.03 4.71
N PHE A 80 -8.46 -6.57 3.60
CA PHE A 80 -8.67 -5.25 3.03
C PHE A 80 -9.41 -5.34 1.71
N CYS A 81 -10.12 -4.27 1.36
CA CYS A 81 -10.84 -4.15 0.11
C CYS A 81 -10.70 -2.74 -0.44
N SER A 82 -10.32 -2.61 -1.72
CA SER A 82 -10.23 -1.32 -2.39
C SER A 82 -10.27 -1.47 -3.91
N ASP A 83 -10.58 -0.39 -4.60
CA ASP A 83 -10.35 -0.30 -6.03
C ASP A 83 -8.86 -0.05 -6.29
N VAL A 84 -8.24 -0.90 -7.10
CA VAL A 84 -6.79 -0.87 -7.32
C VAL A 84 -6.49 -0.70 -8.80
N LYS A 85 -5.75 0.35 -9.14
CA LYS A 85 -5.40 0.68 -10.52
C LYS A 85 -4.27 -0.21 -11.02
N LEU A 86 -4.29 -0.53 -12.30
CA LEU A 86 -3.19 -1.25 -12.94
C LEU A 86 -2.10 -0.24 -13.28
N GLY A 87 -0.91 -0.43 -12.71
CA GLY A 87 0.23 0.45 -12.94
C GLY A 87 1.30 -0.26 -13.78
N PHE A 88 1.60 0.26 -14.97
CA PHE A 88 2.76 -0.18 -15.74
C PHE A 88 4.02 0.48 -15.19
N ASN A 89 4.64 -0.10 -14.16
CA ASN A 89 6.05 0.19 -13.92
C ASN A 89 6.81 -0.96 -13.28
N CYS A 90 8.07 -1.08 -13.71
CA CYS A 90 9.04 -2.12 -13.46
C CYS A 90 9.52 -2.15 -12.00
N LEU A 91 8.62 -2.31 -11.03
CA LEU A 91 9.05 -2.69 -9.70
C LEU A 91 9.55 -4.13 -9.81
N ARG A 92 10.81 -4.35 -9.48
CA ARG A 92 11.54 -5.63 -9.66
C ARG A 92 10.88 -6.83 -8.95
N HIS A 93 9.74 -6.64 -8.29
CA HIS A 93 8.97 -7.63 -7.56
C HIS A 93 7.47 -7.39 -7.79
N GLN A 94 6.74 -8.48 -8.06
CA GLN A 94 5.28 -8.55 -8.14
C GLN A 94 4.65 -7.96 -6.87
N SER A 95 4.22 -6.70 -6.94
CA SER A 95 3.80 -5.95 -5.75
C SER A 95 2.47 -5.21 -5.87
N LEU A 96 1.77 -5.11 -4.74
CA LEU A 96 0.60 -4.26 -4.51
C LEU A 96 1.04 -3.03 -3.70
N LEU A 97 0.93 -1.84 -4.27
CA LEU A 97 1.17 -0.57 -3.59
C LEU A 97 -0.11 -0.08 -2.91
N VAL A 98 -0.01 0.28 -1.63
CA VAL A 98 -1.09 0.83 -0.83
C VAL A 98 -0.76 2.27 -0.44
N GLU A 99 -1.70 3.16 -0.71
CA GLU A 99 -1.65 4.59 -0.39
C GLU A 99 -1.77 4.85 1.12
N THR A 100 -1.08 5.88 1.59
CA THR A 100 -1.01 6.20 3.03
C THR A 100 -0.86 7.69 3.32
N LEU A 101 -1.11 8.07 4.58
CA LEU A 101 -0.78 9.38 5.13
C LEU A 101 0.20 9.23 6.30
N ASN A 102 1.20 10.10 6.36
CA ASN A 102 2.11 10.17 7.51
C ASN A 102 1.47 11.00 8.63
N VAL A 103 1.37 10.42 9.83
CA VAL A 103 0.91 11.10 11.04
C VAL A 103 2.03 11.09 12.07
N SER A 104 2.48 12.27 12.49
CA SER A 104 3.36 12.42 13.65
C SER A 104 2.52 12.67 14.90
N CYS A 105 2.67 11.83 15.92
CA CYS A 105 2.05 12.09 17.22
C CYS A 105 3.12 12.43 18.25
N GLN A 106 2.90 13.53 18.97
CA GLN A 106 3.77 13.98 20.06
C GLN A 106 3.25 13.37 21.37
N GLY A 107 3.76 12.19 21.73
CA GLY A 107 3.39 11.49 22.97
C GLY A 107 4.57 11.31 23.91
N ALA A 108 4.39 11.69 25.19
CA ALA A 108 5.27 11.43 26.34
C ALA A 108 6.79 11.50 26.05
N GLY A 109 7.26 12.60 25.45
CA GLY A 109 8.69 12.91 25.33
C GLY A 109 9.43 12.25 24.16
N SER A 110 8.74 11.64 23.17
CA SER A 110 9.37 11.13 21.95
C SER A 110 8.50 11.35 20.71
N TRP A 111 9.13 11.72 19.59
CA TRP A 111 8.48 11.86 18.28
C TRP A 111 8.28 10.46 17.69
N TRP A 112 7.05 9.97 17.64
CA TRP A 112 6.72 8.73 16.93
C TRP A 112 6.09 9.09 15.57
N TYR A 113 6.65 8.52 14.50
CA TYR A 113 6.07 8.58 13.16
C TYR A 113 5.22 7.33 12.94
N TYR A 114 3.94 7.53 12.63
CA TYR A 114 3.00 6.48 12.27
C TYR A 114 2.55 6.66 10.83
N ILE A 115 2.34 5.54 10.15
CA ILE A 115 1.80 5.54 8.80
C ILE A 115 0.35 5.10 8.88
N THR A 116 -0.58 5.99 8.59
CA THR A 116 -2.00 5.67 8.54
C THR A 116 -2.35 5.11 7.18
N LEU A 117 -2.95 3.93 7.15
CA LEU A 117 -3.52 3.36 5.93
C LEU A 117 -4.82 4.09 5.62
N LEU A 118 -4.93 4.62 4.41
CA LEU A 118 -6.18 5.23 3.93
C LEU A 118 -7.18 4.16 3.48
N THR A 119 -6.66 2.99 3.08
CA THR A 119 -7.50 1.81 2.81
C THR A 119 -8.04 1.24 4.12
N LYS A 120 -9.35 1.06 4.16
CA LYS A 120 -10.06 0.42 5.28
C LYS A 120 -10.10 -1.10 5.11
N ASP A 121 -10.24 -1.81 6.21
CA ASP A 121 -10.54 -3.24 6.13
C ASP A 121 -11.97 -3.48 5.62
N VAL A 122 -12.30 -4.75 5.38
CA VAL A 122 -13.64 -5.18 4.97
C VAL A 122 -14.75 -4.81 5.98
N CYS A 123 -14.41 -4.52 7.24
CA CYS A 123 -15.32 -4.05 8.28
C CYS A 123 -15.45 -2.51 8.30
N GLY A 124 -14.67 -1.78 7.51
CA GLY A 124 -14.63 -0.31 7.49
C GLY A 124 -13.69 0.30 8.53
N GLU A 125 -12.86 -0.51 9.20
CA GLU A 125 -11.93 -0.06 10.23
C GLU A 125 -10.66 0.54 9.61
N SER A 126 -10.12 1.55 10.29
CA SER A 126 -8.88 2.22 9.91
C SER A 126 -7.71 1.65 10.70
N TYR A 127 -6.53 1.65 10.08
CA TYR A 127 -5.33 1.06 10.67
C TYR A 127 -4.13 1.98 10.55
N MET A 128 -3.29 1.93 11.57
CA MET A 128 -1.98 2.57 11.57
C MET A 128 -0.90 1.49 11.61
N LEU A 129 0.18 1.73 10.88
CA LEU A 129 1.39 0.95 10.92
C LEU A 129 2.36 1.58 11.89
N ARG A 130 2.73 0.80 12.89
CA ARG A 130 3.74 1.15 13.88
C ARG A 130 5.02 0.38 13.56
N PRO A 131 6.14 1.06 13.21
CA PRO A 131 7.44 0.42 13.14
C PRO A 131 7.75 -0.27 14.48
N ALA A 132 8.05 -1.56 14.45
CA ALA A 132 8.50 -2.30 15.62
C ALA A 132 10.03 -2.19 15.72
N LEU A 133 10.52 -2.11 16.96
CA LEU A 133 11.96 -2.16 17.24
C LEU A 133 12.36 -3.59 17.62
N PRO A 134 13.52 -4.10 17.15
CA PRO A 134 14.46 -3.45 16.24
C PRO A 134 13.94 -3.35 14.79
N VAL A 135 14.47 -2.36 14.06
CA VAL A 135 14.08 -1.99 12.68
C VAL A 135 14.00 -3.22 11.77
N GLY A 136 12.84 -3.45 11.14
CA GLY A 136 12.64 -4.56 10.20
C GLY A 136 11.28 -5.25 10.27
N SER A 137 10.50 -4.98 11.32
CA SER A 137 9.11 -5.41 11.44
C SER A 137 8.18 -4.23 11.69
N CYS A 138 6.91 -4.39 11.35
CA CYS A 138 5.89 -3.39 11.54
C CYS A 138 4.60 -4.10 11.96
N CYS A 139 3.84 -3.51 12.88
CA CYS A 139 2.58 -4.07 13.35
C CYS A 139 1.43 -3.17 12.91
N LEU A 140 0.38 -3.80 12.40
CA LEU A 140 -0.88 -3.16 12.12
C LEU A 140 -1.66 -3.00 13.43
N LEU A 141 -2.03 -1.77 13.76
CA LEU A 141 -2.83 -1.45 14.95
C LEU A 141 -4.13 -0.78 14.49
N ARG A 142 -5.25 -1.18 15.09
CA ARG A 142 -6.53 -0.51 14.87
C ARG A 142 -6.42 0.94 15.33
N TYR A 143 -6.87 1.84 14.47
CA TYR A 143 -6.88 3.27 14.71
C TYR A 143 -8.31 3.74 14.92
N HIS A 144 -8.62 4.12 16.15
CA HIS A 144 -9.89 4.75 16.50
C HIS A 144 -9.71 6.27 16.50
N ILE A 145 -10.64 6.99 15.85
CA ILE A 145 -10.78 8.45 15.94
C ILE A 145 -11.52 8.78 17.22
#